data_AF-A0AAD7MWL2-F1
#
_entry.id   AF-A0AAD7MWL2-F1
#
_cell.length_a   1.000
_cell.length_b   1.000
_cell.length_c   1.000
_cell.angle_alpha   90.00
_cell.angle_beta   90.00
_cell.angle_gamma   90.00
#
_symmetry.space_group_name_H-M   'P 1'
#
loop_
_entity.id
_entity.type
_entity.pdbx_description
1 polymer ?
#
loop_
_entity_poly.entity_id
_entity_poly.type
_entity_poly.pdbx_seq_one_letter_code
_entity_poly.pdbx_strand_id
1 'polypeptide(L)'
;MDPALTCLFYNNDAPTDYQIGQIEYLLDAGETELADISDAITKLSLVVSRLEILQKYRARSLVPLRRVLSTVRRIPPEILADIFLCCRDNSAKSSHYSVTDAREAPLLLARVSSHWRNVVHNTPGLWDTVSLSGKPHFGVSAASLFHNLLSRSPTLPLTVSLTTPTKLSLSRQRNLTSSR
;
A
#
# COMPACT_ATOMS: atom_id res chain seq x y z
N MET A 1 -48.58 -33.57 -16.18
CA MET A 1 -49.30 -33.81 -14.92
C MET A 1 -50.78 -33.99 -15.25
N ASP A 2 -51.47 -34.92 -14.60
CA ASP A 2 -52.91 -35.17 -14.81
C ASP A 2 -53.73 -33.91 -14.45
N PRO A 3 -54.63 -33.41 -15.31
CA PRO A 3 -55.51 -32.28 -15.00
C PRO A 3 -56.35 -32.51 -13.73
N ALA A 4 -56.76 -33.75 -13.45
CA ALA A 4 -57.54 -34.09 -12.25
C ALA A 4 -56.72 -33.98 -10.96
N LEU A 5 -55.41 -34.27 -11.03
CA LEU A 5 -54.48 -33.98 -9.91
C LEU A 5 -54.26 -32.49 -9.72
N THR A 6 -54.29 -31.71 -10.80
CA THR A 6 -54.06 -30.27 -10.75
C THR A 6 -55.21 -29.56 -10.01
N CYS A 7 -56.46 -30.03 -10.15
CA CYS A 7 -57.61 -29.50 -9.41
C CYS A 7 -57.47 -29.64 -7.89
N LEU A 8 -56.82 -30.70 -7.40
CA LEU A 8 -56.59 -30.93 -5.97
C LEU A 8 -55.67 -29.88 -5.33
N PHE A 9 -54.87 -29.15 -6.13
CA PHE A 9 -54.05 -28.05 -5.59
C PHE A 9 -54.85 -26.78 -5.28
N TYR A 10 -56.10 -26.71 -5.75
CA TYR A 10 -56.92 -25.50 -5.65
C TYR A 10 -58.24 -25.74 -4.90
N ASN A 11 -58.46 -26.94 -4.35
CA ASN A 11 -59.62 -27.29 -3.54
C ASN A 11 -59.22 -28.22 -2.37
N ASN A 12 -60.18 -28.52 -1.49
CA ASN A 12 -59.97 -29.38 -0.30
C ASN A 12 -60.60 -30.77 -0.48
N ASP A 13 -60.84 -31.22 -1.71
CA ASP A 13 -61.42 -32.54 -1.95
C ASP A 13 -60.42 -33.63 -1.56
N ALA A 14 -60.90 -34.72 -0.96
CA ALA A 14 -60.03 -35.83 -0.59
C ALA A 14 -59.53 -36.57 -1.85
N PRO A 15 -58.22 -36.81 -2.01
CA PRO A 15 -57.69 -37.56 -3.14
C PRO A 15 -58.13 -39.03 -3.08
N THR A 16 -58.39 -39.61 -4.24
CA THR A 16 -58.64 -41.05 -4.40
C THR A 16 -57.35 -41.85 -4.24
N ASP A 17 -57.43 -43.14 -3.92
CA ASP A 17 -56.25 -44.02 -3.77
C ASP A 17 -55.34 -44.02 -5.02
N TYR A 18 -55.92 -43.93 -6.21
CA TYR A 18 -55.17 -43.81 -7.47
C TYR A 18 -54.40 -42.48 -7.56
N GLN A 19 -55.04 -41.37 -7.16
CA GLN A 19 -54.40 -40.06 -7.12
C GLN A 19 -53.29 -40.02 -6.07
N ILE A 20 -53.50 -40.64 -4.90
CA ILE A 20 -52.47 -40.79 -3.86
C ILE A 20 -51.25 -41.51 -4.44
N GLY A 21 -51.44 -42.67 -5.08
CA GLY A 21 -50.34 -43.41 -5.70
C GLY A 21 -49.61 -42.63 -6.79
N GLN A 22 -50.32 -41.84 -7.62
CA GLN A 22 -49.66 -40.95 -8.58
C GLN A 22 -48.86 -39.83 -7.90
N ILE A 23 -49.40 -39.20 -6.85
CA ILE A 23 -48.72 -38.13 -6.12
C ILE A 23 -47.46 -38.68 -5.45
N GLU A 24 -47.54 -39.83 -4.78
CA GLU A 24 -46.40 -40.48 -4.14
C GLU A 24 -45.28 -40.80 -5.16
N TYR A 25 -45.66 -41.35 -6.32
CA TYR A 25 -44.70 -41.59 -7.39
C TYR A 25 -44.02 -40.30 -7.90
N LEU A 26 -44.80 -39.24 -8.12
CA LEU A 26 -44.27 -37.96 -8.58
C LEU A 26 -43.39 -37.28 -7.53
N LEU A 27 -43.72 -37.44 -6.24
CA LEU A 27 -42.90 -36.97 -5.14
C LEU A 27 -41.58 -37.71 -5.07
N ASP A 28 -41.59 -39.05 -5.10
CA ASP A 28 -40.36 -39.86 -5.06
C ASP A 28 -39.43 -39.57 -6.25
N ALA A 29 -40.01 -39.47 -7.45
CA ALA A 29 -39.26 -39.09 -8.65
C ALA A 29 -38.66 -37.68 -8.55
N GLY A 30 -39.45 -36.71 -8.06
CA GLY A 30 -38.99 -35.33 -7.87
C GLY A 30 -37.95 -35.18 -6.77
N GLU A 31 -38.09 -35.91 -5.67
CA GLU A 31 -37.11 -35.96 -4.57
C GLU A 31 -35.80 -36.58 -5.02
N THR A 32 -35.86 -37.63 -5.84
CA THR A 32 -34.67 -38.25 -6.45
C THR A 32 -33.95 -37.27 -7.39
N GLU A 33 -34.68 -36.60 -8.29
CA GLU A 33 -34.09 -35.60 -9.19
C GLU A 33 -33.47 -34.42 -8.41
N LEU A 34 -34.14 -33.96 -7.36
CA LEU A 34 -33.63 -32.89 -6.50
C LEU A 34 -32.33 -33.30 -5.79
N ALA A 35 -32.25 -34.55 -5.33
CA ALA A 35 -31.05 -35.10 -4.70
C ALA A 35 -29.87 -35.13 -5.70
N ASP A 36 -30.11 -35.58 -6.93
CA ASP A 36 -29.09 -35.63 -7.99
C ASP A 36 -28.58 -34.22 -8.36
N ILE A 37 -29.48 -33.24 -8.48
CA ILE A 37 -29.11 -31.84 -8.74
C ILE A 37 -28.27 -31.28 -7.58
N SER A 38 -28.66 -31.56 -6.33
CA SER A 38 -27.93 -31.10 -5.14
C SER A 38 -26.52 -31.68 -5.08
N ASP A 39 -26.35 -32.96 -5.42
CA ASP A 39 -25.04 -33.61 -5.51
C ASP A 39 -24.19 -32.99 -6.64
N ALA A 40 -24.78 -32.72 -7.81
CA ALA A 40 -24.10 -32.02 -8.90
C ALA A 40 -23.63 -30.61 -8.50
N ILE A 41 -24.47 -29.84 -7.80
CA ILE A 41 -24.12 -28.52 -7.25
C ILE A 41 -22.95 -28.65 -6.28
N THR A 42 -22.98 -29.65 -5.39
CA THR A 42 -21.93 -29.88 -4.39
C THR A 42 -20.60 -30.22 -5.08
N LYS A 43 -20.63 -31.12 -6.07
CA LYS A 43 -19.44 -31.50 -6.87
C LYS A 43 -18.86 -30.31 -7.63
N LEU A 44 -19.70 -29.50 -8.30
CA LEU A 44 -19.24 -28.33 -9.04
C LEU A 44 -18.68 -27.25 -8.09
N SER A 45 -19.32 -27.04 -6.95
CA SER A 45 -18.84 -26.09 -5.93
C SER A 45 -17.45 -26.46 -5.43
N LEU A 46 -17.15 -27.76 -5.24
CA LEU A 46 -15.82 -28.24 -4.90
C LEU A 46 -14.78 -27.86 -5.97
N VAL A 47 -15.11 -28.06 -7.25
CA VAL A 47 -14.23 -27.70 -8.37
C VAL A 47 -13.99 -26.19 -8.39
N VAL A 48 -15.04 -25.38 -8.23
CA VAL A 48 -14.94 -23.92 -8.18
C VAL A 48 -14.02 -23.49 -7.04
N SER A 49 -14.23 -23.98 -5.82
CA SER A 49 -13.38 -23.65 -4.67
C SER A 49 -11.90 -23.99 -4.92
N ARG A 50 -11.62 -25.14 -5.54
CA ARG A 50 -10.24 -25.51 -5.91
C ARG A 50 -9.65 -24.53 -6.93
N LEU A 51 -10.41 -24.16 -7.95
CA LEU A 51 -9.95 -23.23 -8.99
C LEU A 51 -9.72 -21.82 -8.43
N GLU A 52 -10.54 -21.35 -7.49
CA GLU A 52 -10.35 -20.07 -6.81
C GLU A 52 -9.04 -20.04 -6.01
N ILE A 53 -8.72 -21.12 -5.30
CA ILE A 53 -7.44 -21.25 -4.58
C ILE A 53 -6.27 -21.17 -5.58
N LEU A 54 -6.34 -21.90 -6.69
CA LEU A 54 -5.31 -21.88 -7.72
C LEU A 54 -5.19 -20.52 -8.40
N GLN A 55 -6.30 -19.86 -8.70
CA GLN A 55 -6.34 -18.52 -9.27
C GLN A 55 -5.66 -17.52 -8.34
N LYS A 56 -5.98 -17.56 -7.04
CA LYS A 56 -5.37 -16.70 -6.01
C LYS A 56 -3.86 -16.96 -5.88
N TYR A 57 -3.45 -18.22 -5.87
CA TYR A 57 -2.04 -18.59 -5.90
C TYR A 57 -1.33 -18.04 -7.14
N ARG A 58 -1.92 -18.22 -8.33
CA ARG A 58 -1.34 -17.77 -9.59
C ARG A 58 -1.21 -16.25 -9.62
N ALA A 59 -2.26 -15.52 -9.25
CA ALA A 59 -2.24 -14.06 -9.16
C ALA A 59 -1.12 -13.56 -8.25
N ARG A 60 -0.95 -14.18 -7.07
CA ARG A 60 0.13 -13.84 -6.12
C ARG A 60 1.52 -14.16 -6.70
N SER A 61 1.69 -15.31 -7.35
CA SER A 61 2.97 -15.74 -7.93
C SER A 61 3.46 -14.83 -9.08
N LEU A 62 2.55 -14.15 -9.78
CA LEU A 62 2.89 -13.25 -10.88
C LEU A 62 3.33 -11.85 -10.41
N VAL A 63 2.99 -11.45 -9.18
CA VAL A 63 3.32 -10.10 -8.66
C VAL A 63 4.84 -9.84 -8.66
N PRO A 64 5.71 -10.74 -8.17
CA PRO A 64 7.17 -10.53 -8.24
C PRO A 64 7.68 -10.38 -9.68
N LEU A 65 7.16 -11.18 -10.62
CA LEU A 65 7.56 -11.11 -12.03
C LEU A 65 7.19 -9.75 -12.65
N ARG A 66 5.95 -9.28 -12.39
CA ARG A 66 5.52 -7.94 -12.82
C ARG A 66 6.38 -6.83 -12.20
N ARG A 67 6.76 -6.96 -10.94
CA ARG A 67 7.68 -6.00 -10.28
C ARG A 67 9.05 -5.99 -10.95
N VAL A 68 9.58 -7.14 -11.35
CA VAL A 68 10.86 -7.25 -12.08
C VAL A 68 10.79 -6.56 -13.44
N LEU A 69 9.67 -6.71 -14.14
CA LEU A 69 9.45 -6.08 -15.45
C LEU A 69 9.01 -4.62 -15.37
N SER A 70 8.90 -4.04 -14.18
CA SER A 70 8.52 -2.64 -14.01
C SER A 70 9.48 -1.73 -14.79
N THR A 71 8.91 -0.81 -15.58
CA THR A 71 9.65 0.14 -16.43
C THR A 71 10.65 0.97 -15.64
N VAL A 72 10.31 1.31 -14.39
CA VAL A 72 11.17 2.05 -13.46
C VAL A 72 12.54 1.37 -13.23
N ARG A 73 12.63 0.04 -13.36
CA ARG A 73 13.90 -0.69 -13.22
C ARG A 73 14.78 -0.63 -14.47
N ARG A 74 14.26 -0.13 -15.59
CA ARG A 74 14.96 0.00 -16.87
C ARG A 74 15.37 1.43 -17.17
N ILE A 75 14.96 2.38 -16.32
CA ILE A 75 15.36 3.79 -16.44
C ILE A 75 16.86 3.87 -16.11
N PRO A 76 17.70 4.43 -17.00
CA PRO A 76 19.10 4.67 -16.68
C PRO A 76 19.25 5.57 -15.44
N PRO A 77 20.28 5.38 -14.62
CA PRO A 77 20.45 6.14 -13.38
C PRO A 77 20.56 7.65 -13.63
N GLU A 78 21.06 8.09 -14.79
CA GLU A 78 21.17 9.49 -15.19
C GLU A 78 19.78 10.13 -15.38
N ILE A 79 18.90 9.45 -16.12
CA ILE A 79 17.52 9.91 -16.32
C ILE A 79 16.75 9.91 -15.00
N LEU A 80 17.00 8.92 -14.15
CA LEU A 80 16.40 8.87 -12.83
C LEU A 80 16.88 10.02 -11.93
N ALA A 81 18.16 10.39 -12.02
CA ALA A 81 18.73 11.54 -11.32
C ALA A 81 18.07 12.86 -11.78
N ASP A 82 17.88 13.05 -13.09
CA ASP A 82 17.19 14.22 -13.64
C ASP A 82 15.75 14.33 -13.13
N ILE A 83 15.01 13.22 -13.13
CA ILE A 83 13.65 13.16 -12.57
C ILE A 83 13.67 13.57 -11.08
N PHE A 84 14.63 13.06 -10.31
CA PHE A 84 14.73 13.38 -8.88
C PHE A 84 15.06 14.85 -8.63
N LEU A 85 15.90 15.46 -9.45
CA LEU A 85 16.19 16.89 -9.40
C LEU A 85 14.93 17.71 -9.68
N CYS A 86 14.15 17.34 -10.71
CA CYS A 86 12.84 17.95 -10.95
C CYS A 86 11.87 17.78 -9.77
N CYS A 87 11.85 16.61 -9.12
CA CYS A 87 11.02 16.38 -7.93
C CYS A 87 11.44 17.26 -6.75
N ARG A 88 12.74 17.45 -6.53
CA ARG A 88 13.28 18.37 -5.52
C ARG A 88 12.79 19.79 -5.79
N ASP A 89 13.00 20.29 -7.01
CA ASP A 89 12.72 21.68 -7.40
C ASP A 89 11.21 22.00 -7.37
N ASN A 90 10.35 21.02 -7.70
CA ASN A 90 8.90 21.18 -7.64
C ASN A 90 8.30 21.02 -6.24
N SER A 91 9.00 20.36 -5.31
CA SER A 91 8.52 20.15 -3.93
C SER A 91 8.74 21.35 -3.00
N ALA A 92 9.58 22.30 -3.43
CA ALA A 92 10.01 23.45 -2.68
C ALA A 92 8.93 24.54 -2.57
N LYS A 93 8.04 24.43 -1.57
CA LYS A 93 7.33 25.61 -1.01
C LYS A 93 8.28 26.54 -0.22
N SER A 94 9.49 26.08 0.05
CA SER A 94 10.62 26.76 0.66
C SER A 94 11.84 26.39 -0.18
N SER A 95 12.76 27.33 -0.44
CA SER A 95 13.98 27.13 -1.25
C SER A 95 14.94 26.04 -0.72
N HIS A 96 14.59 25.34 0.37
CA HIS A 96 15.39 24.33 1.03
C HIS A 96 14.48 23.20 1.54
N TYR A 97 14.90 21.94 1.34
CA TYR A 97 14.27 20.76 1.92
C TYR A 97 14.91 20.38 3.26
N SER A 98 14.19 19.69 4.14
CA SER A 98 14.71 19.28 5.44
C SER A 98 15.40 17.91 5.39
N VAL A 99 16.69 17.86 5.73
CA VAL A 99 17.44 16.58 5.82
C VAL A 99 17.03 15.77 7.07
N THR A 100 16.22 16.35 7.95
CA THR A 100 15.67 15.67 9.13
C THR A 100 14.27 15.12 8.87
N ASP A 101 13.63 15.49 7.75
CA ASP A 101 12.30 15.00 7.39
C ASP A 101 12.38 13.90 6.31
N ALA A 102 12.07 12.66 6.71
CA ALA A 102 12.01 11.53 5.80
C ALA A 102 10.80 11.54 4.85
N ARG A 103 9.94 12.56 4.93
CA ARG A 103 8.79 12.80 4.04
C ARG A 103 9.11 13.73 2.88
N GLU A 104 10.27 14.37 2.87
CA GLU A 104 10.70 15.27 1.80
C GLU A 104 11.76 14.63 0.91
N ALA A 105 11.83 15.06 -0.36
CA ALA A 105 12.93 14.70 -1.24
C ALA A 105 14.23 15.33 -0.72
N PRO A 106 15.39 14.67 -0.84
CA PRO A 106 15.63 13.40 -1.54
C PRO A 106 15.43 12.15 -0.67
N LEU A 107 15.20 12.29 0.63
CA LEU A 107 15.07 11.16 1.57
C LEU A 107 13.85 10.29 1.27
N LEU A 108 12.73 10.89 0.86
CA LEU A 108 11.53 10.16 0.44
C LEU A 108 11.85 9.22 -0.74
N LEU A 109 12.61 9.70 -1.72
CA LEU A 109 12.96 8.95 -2.94
C LEU A 109 13.87 7.75 -2.61
N ALA A 110 14.80 7.91 -1.67
CA ALA A 110 15.71 6.85 -1.21
C ALA A 110 15.01 5.66 -0.51
N ARG A 111 13.71 5.77 -0.20
CA ARG A 111 12.92 4.72 0.46
C ARG A 111 12.22 3.77 -0.50
N VAL A 112 12.17 4.10 -1.80
CA VAL A 112 11.43 3.33 -2.80
C VAL A 112 12.11 2.00 -3.12
N SER A 113 13.43 2.00 -3.36
CA SER A 113 14.21 0.80 -3.66
C SER A 113 15.70 1.00 -3.35
N SER A 114 16.47 -0.09 -3.26
CA SER A 114 17.93 -0.02 -3.15
C SER A 114 18.58 0.69 -4.34
N HIS A 115 18.05 0.48 -5.56
CA HIS A 115 18.51 1.15 -6.76
C HIS A 115 18.29 2.67 -6.69
N TRP A 116 17.08 3.11 -6.33
CA TRP A 116 16.75 4.53 -6.19
C TRP A 116 17.61 5.19 -5.10
N ARG A 117 17.83 4.50 -3.98
CA ARG A 117 18.71 4.96 -2.91
C ARG A 117 20.14 5.19 -3.42
N ASN A 118 20.67 4.26 -4.23
CA ASN A 118 21.99 4.40 -4.82
C ASN A 118 22.07 5.63 -5.73
N VAL A 119 21.06 5.85 -6.58
CA VAL A 119 21.01 7.04 -7.45
C VAL A 119 20.92 8.32 -6.62
N VAL A 120 20.06 8.35 -5.60
CA VAL A 120 19.93 9.48 -4.68
C VAL A 120 21.27 9.82 -4.02
N HIS A 121 22.01 8.83 -3.51
CA HIS A 121 23.31 9.08 -2.87
C HIS A 121 24.40 9.54 -3.84
N ASN A 122 24.38 9.06 -5.08
CA ASN A 122 25.39 9.38 -6.10
C ASN A 122 25.03 10.57 -6.98
N THR A 123 23.98 11.34 -6.64
CA THR A 123 23.59 12.55 -7.36
C THR A 123 23.87 13.76 -6.49
N PRO A 124 25.06 14.40 -6.59
CA PRO A 124 25.45 15.53 -5.74
C PRO A 124 24.46 16.69 -5.76
N GLY A 125 23.84 16.97 -6.92
CA GLY A 125 22.84 18.03 -7.04
C GLY A 125 21.71 17.85 -6.04
N LEU A 126 21.25 16.63 -5.77
CA LEU A 126 20.19 16.42 -4.77
C LEU A 126 20.58 16.89 -3.37
N TRP A 127 21.87 17.03 -3.07
CA TRP A 127 22.42 17.40 -1.76
C TRP A 127 23.00 18.81 -1.70
N ASP A 128 22.95 19.58 -2.80
CA ASP A 128 23.57 20.92 -2.88
C ASP A 128 22.92 21.96 -1.96
N THR A 129 21.64 21.77 -1.59
CA THR A 129 20.83 22.77 -0.90
C THR A 129 20.00 22.10 0.18
N VAL A 130 20.43 22.23 1.43
CA VAL A 130 19.87 21.48 2.57
C VAL A 130 19.47 22.41 3.70
N SER A 131 18.32 22.13 4.32
CA SER A 131 17.95 22.73 5.61
C SER A 131 18.08 21.70 6.73
N LEU A 132 18.63 22.16 7.85
CA LEU A 132 18.61 21.43 9.10
C LEU A 132 17.66 22.18 10.02
N SER A 133 16.39 21.73 10.00
CA SER A 133 15.36 22.25 10.89
C SER A 133 14.92 21.16 11.89
N GLY A 134 14.65 21.56 13.13
CA GLY A 134 14.09 20.69 14.15
C GLY A 134 15.06 20.24 15.25
N LYS A 135 14.50 19.66 16.32
CA LYS A 135 15.28 19.02 17.38
C LYS A 135 15.82 17.68 16.83
N PRO A 136 17.01 17.21 17.24
CA PRO A 136 17.52 15.91 16.82
C PRO A 136 16.60 14.80 17.35
N HIS A 137 15.58 14.42 16.57
CA HIS A 137 14.57 13.44 16.97
C HIS A 137 15.06 11.98 16.82
N PHE A 138 16.26 11.77 16.29
CA PHE A 138 16.75 10.43 15.91
C PHE A 138 18.07 10.02 16.60
N GLY A 139 18.53 10.74 17.63
CA GLY A 139 19.81 10.43 18.28
C GLY A 139 21.05 10.57 17.38
N VAL A 140 20.88 11.03 16.14
CA VAL A 140 21.97 11.35 15.21
C VAL A 140 22.38 12.80 15.43
N SER A 141 23.67 13.01 15.69
CA SER A 141 24.24 14.35 15.84
C SER A 141 24.09 15.14 14.53
N ALA A 142 23.79 16.45 14.65
CA ALA A 142 23.82 17.37 13.52
C ALA A 142 25.18 17.32 12.79
N ALA A 143 26.28 17.08 13.51
CA ALA A 143 27.61 16.91 12.93
C ALA A 143 27.71 15.64 12.07
N SER A 144 27.07 14.54 12.48
CA SER A 144 27.03 13.30 11.69
C SER A 144 26.18 13.45 10.43
N LEU A 145 25.07 14.20 10.49
CA LEU A 145 24.28 14.55 9.31
C LEU A 145 25.09 15.44 8.37
N PHE A 146 25.74 16.48 8.90
CA PHE A 146 26.65 17.34 8.13
C PHE A 146 27.76 16.56 7.45
N HIS A 147 28.44 15.66 8.17
CA HIS A 147 29.52 14.85 7.60
C HIS A 147 29.01 13.94 6.48
N ASN A 148 27.82 13.36 6.64
CA ASN A 148 27.18 12.57 5.58
C ASN A 148 26.74 13.40 4.38
N LEU A 149 26.43 14.69 4.57
CA LEU A 149 26.07 15.61 3.49
C LEU A 149 27.31 16.06 2.73
N LEU A 150 28.37 16.43 3.45
CA LEU A 150 29.65 16.82 2.88
C LEU A 150 30.27 15.69 2.05
N SER A 151 30.15 14.44 2.49
CA SER A 151 30.63 13.29 1.70
C SER A 151 29.82 13.01 0.44
N ARG A 152 28.62 13.59 0.30
CA ARG A 152 27.71 13.39 -0.84
C ARG A 152 27.70 14.54 -1.84
N SER A 153 28.23 15.71 -1.48
CA SER A 153 28.39 16.87 -2.38
C SER A 153 29.84 17.33 -2.48
N PRO A 154 30.79 16.48 -2.93
CA PRO A 154 32.21 16.87 -3.01
C PRO A 154 32.52 17.86 -4.15
N THR A 155 31.67 17.95 -5.18
CA THR A 155 31.94 18.67 -6.43
C THR A 155 31.08 19.93 -6.65
N LEU A 156 30.11 20.21 -5.78
CA LEU A 156 29.19 21.33 -5.91
C LEU A 156 29.21 22.21 -4.65
N PRO A 157 29.02 23.54 -4.78
CA PRO A 157 28.90 24.43 -3.63
C PRO A 157 27.69 24.05 -2.79
N LEU A 158 27.93 23.77 -1.50
CA LEU A 158 26.91 23.34 -0.55
C LEU A 158 26.27 24.56 0.14
N THR A 159 24.95 24.70 0.03
CA THR A 159 24.15 25.69 0.75
C THR A 159 23.44 25.02 1.92
N VAL A 160 23.77 25.41 3.15
CA VAL A 160 23.12 24.88 4.35
C VAL A 160 22.37 25.98 5.09
N SER A 161 21.05 25.79 5.28
CA SER A 161 20.25 26.64 6.16
C SER A 161 20.03 25.95 7.51
N LEU A 162 20.27 26.70 8.60
CA LEU A 162 20.11 26.22 9.97
C LEU A 162 18.91 26.92 10.60
N THR A 163 17.84 26.17 10.87
CA THR A 163 16.65 26.73 11.51
C THR A 163 16.53 26.14 12.91
N THR A 164 16.96 26.90 13.91
CA THR A 164 16.76 26.51 15.31
C THR A 164 15.31 26.79 15.70
N PRO A 165 14.59 25.84 16.33
CA PRO A 165 13.29 26.15 16.91
C PRO A 165 13.52 27.10 18.08
N THR A 166 13.26 28.38 17.85
CA THR A 166 13.46 29.44 18.82
C THR A 166 12.55 29.21 20.03
N LYS A 167 13.09 28.67 21.12
CA LYS A 167 12.64 29.03 22.46
C LYS A 167 13.72 29.92 23.07
N LEU A 168 13.73 31.19 22.69
CA LEU A 168 14.42 32.21 23.46
C LEU A 168 13.58 32.50 24.71
N SER A 169 13.70 31.66 25.74
CA SER A 169 13.37 32.10 27.09
C SER A 169 14.57 32.87 27.64
N LEU A 170 14.59 34.18 27.41
CA LEU A 170 15.45 35.08 28.16
C LEU A 170 14.91 35.19 29.58
N SER A 171 15.49 34.43 30.51
CA SER A 171 15.36 34.71 31.93
C SER A 171 16.68 34.45 32.64
N ARG A 172 17.52 35.50 32.70
CA ARG A 172 18.56 35.63 33.71
C ARG A 172 18.39 36.97 34.40
N GLN A 173 17.45 37.04 35.37
CA GLN A 173 17.49 38.10 36.37
C GLN A 173 18.64 37.77 37.34
N ARG A 174 19.70 38.57 37.31
CA ARG A 174 20.61 38.71 38.45
C ARG A 174 19.95 39.65 39.43
N ASN A 175 19.35 39.11 40.49
CA ASN A 175 19.02 39.91 41.65
C ASN A 175 20.32 40.12 42.46
N LEU A 176 20.83 41.35 42.43
CA LEU A 176 21.80 41.85 43.40
C LEU A 176 20.99 42.37 44.59
N THR A 177 20.90 41.59 45.66
CA THR A 177 20.45 42.10 46.96
C THR A 177 21.62 42.78 47.65
N SER A 178 21.60 44.10 47.68
CA SER A 178 22.38 44.92 48.63
C SER A 178 21.45 45.21 49.82
N SER A 179 21.73 44.61 50.99
CA SER A 179 21.22 45.13 52.26
C SER A 179 22.36 45.84 52.98
N ARG A 180 22.12 47.11 53.29
CA ARG A 180 22.75 47.78 54.43
C ARG A 180 22.15 47.26 55.73
#